data_AF-A0A2E4WCB1-F1
#
_entry.id   AF-A0A2E4WCB1-F1
#
_cell.length_a   1.000
_cell.length_b   1.000
_cell.length_c   1.000
_cell.angle_alpha   90.00
_cell.angle_beta   90.00
_cell.angle_gamma   90.00
#
_symmetry.space_group_name_H-M   'P 1'
#
loop_
_entity.id
_entity.type
_entity.pdbx_description
1 polymer ?
#
loop_
_entity_poly.entity_id
_entity_poly.type
_entity_poly.pdbx_seq_one_letter_code
_entity_poly.pdbx_strand_id
1 'polypeptide(L)'
;MDEVVNRLARELAEAIAVAAATDPKVEACREKSRAAGYEMRVSLEATIGFATRPNVTAVAKVSTARDAAPRQGTEISATDRRFLRSLRIAVDEAPENNGEDGVIH
;
A
#
# COMPACT_ATOMS: atom_id res chain seq x y z
N MET A 1 16.47 -13.52 11.21
CA MET A 1 15.16 -12.84 11.12
C MET A 1 15.19 -11.69 12.12
N ASP A 2 14.78 -10.49 11.74
CA ASP A 2 14.87 -9.31 12.62
C ASP A 2 14.00 -9.51 13.87
N GLU A 3 14.62 -9.52 15.06
CA GLU A 3 13.94 -9.86 16.32
C GLU A 3 12.84 -8.84 16.66
N VAL A 4 13.02 -7.58 16.24
CA VAL A 4 12.03 -6.52 16.44
C VAL A 4 10.80 -6.79 15.57
N VAL A 5 11.01 -7.10 14.29
CA VAL A 5 9.93 -7.42 13.35
C VAL A 5 9.10 -8.61 13.83
N ASN A 6 9.76 -9.68 14.27
CA ASN A 6 9.08 -10.87 14.81
C ASN A 6 8.26 -10.55 16.06
N ARG A 7 8.81 -9.72 16.96
CA ARG A 7 8.09 -9.29 18.16
C ARG A 7 6.84 -8.49 17.80
N LEU A 8 6.95 -7.52 16.91
CA LEU A 8 5.82 -6.71 16.44
C LEU A 8 4.74 -7.56 15.75
N ALA A 9 5.16 -8.53 14.94
CA ALA A 9 4.22 -9.46 14.29
C ALA A 9 3.44 -10.27 15.32
N ARG A 10 4.12 -10.77 16.36
CA ARG A 10 3.49 -11.53 17.44
C ARG A 10 2.53 -10.67 18.26
N GLU A 11 2.94 -9.45 18.63
CA GLU A 11 2.07 -8.51 19.37
C GLU A 11 0.79 -8.22 18.58
N LEU A 12 0.89 -8.00 17.27
CA LEU A 12 -0.29 -7.81 16.41
C LEU A 12 -1.16 -9.06 16.35
N ALA A 13 -0.56 -10.24 16.19
CA ALA A 13 -1.30 -11.51 16.15
C ALA A 13 -2.07 -11.75 17.46
N GLU A 14 -1.46 -11.46 18.61
CA GLU A 14 -2.10 -11.56 19.92
C GLU A 14 -3.25 -10.58 20.07
N ALA A 15 -3.05 -9.31 19.66
CA ALA A 15 -4.12 -8.31 19.68
C ALA A 15 -5.33 -8.71 18.82
N ILE A 16 -5.09 -9.29 17.62
CA ILE A 16 -6.14 -9.81 16.76
C ILE A 16 -6.87 -10.98 17.42
N ALA A 17 -6.14 -11.91 18.06
CA ALA A 17 -6.74 -13.04 18.75
C ALA A 17 -7.66 -12.59 19.89
N VAL A 18 -7.22 -11.61 20.70
CA VAL A 18 -8.03 -11.02 21.76
C VAL A 18 -9.25 -10.29 21.21
N ALA A 19 -9.08 -9.49 20.15
CA ALA A 19 -10.18 -8.79 19.51
C ALA A 19 -11.24 -9.76 18.97
N ALA A 20 -10.82 -10.81 18.28
CA ALA A 20 -11.73 -11.83 17.75
C ALA A 20 -12.42 -12.64 18.86
N ALA A 21 -11.75 -12.90 19.98
CA ALA A 21 -12.32 -13.64 21.11
C ALA A 21 -13.31 -12.82 21.94
N THR A 22 -13.24 -11.49 21.88
CA THR A 22 -14.08 -10.58 22.68
C THR A 22 -15.14 -9.86 21.86
N ASP A 23 -15.11 -9.96 20.54
CA ASP A 23 -16.09 -9.31 19.67
C ASP A 23 -17.48 -9.97 19.82
N PRO A 24 -18.52 -9.18 20.15
CA PRO A 24 -19.86 -9.70 20.40
C PRO A 24 -20.52 -10.32 19.14
N LYS A 25 -20.09 -9.93 17.93
CA LYS A 25 -20.63 -10.53 16.69
C LYS A 25 -20.05 -11.92 16.47
N VAL A 26 -18.78 -12.15 16.83
CA VAL A 26 -18.14 -13.47 16.76
C VAL A 26 -18.84 -14.45 17.72
N GLU A 27 -19.11 -14.02 18.95
CA GLU A 27 -19.85 -14.84 19.92
C GLU A 27 -21.30 -15.11 19.48
N ALA A 28 -22.00 -14.11 18.94
CA ALA A 28 -23.34 -14.32 18.39
C ALA A 28 -23.36 -15.34 17.24
N CYS A 29 -22.32 -15.39 16.40
CA CYS A 29 -22.19 -16.42 15.36
C CYS A 29 -21.94 -17.82 15.96
N ARG A 30 -21.08 -17.92 16.99
CA ARG A 30 -20.84 -19.19 17.71
C ARG A 30 -22.14 -19.73 18.33
N GLU A 31 -22.91 -18.87 18.98
CA GLU A 31 -24.18 -19.26 19.61
C GLU A 31 -25.22 -19.70 18.57
N LYS A 32 -25.32 -18.99 17.44
CA LYS A 32 -26.20 -19.42 16.33
C LYS A 32 -25.83 -20.80 15.79
N SER A 33 -24.53 -21.08 15.65
CA SER A 33 -24.05 -22.39 15.22
C SER A 33 -24.40 -23.48 16.24
N ARG A 34 -24.23 -23.20 17.53
CA ARG A 34 -24.61 -24.09 18.64
C ARG A 34 -26.11 -24.35 18.68
N ALA A 35 -26.94 -23.32 18.53
CA ALA A 35 -28.39 -23.43 18.49
C ALA A 35 -28.89 -24.26 17.29
N ALA A 36 -28.13 -24.29 16.20
CA ALA A 36 -28.37 -25.16 15.05
C ALA A 36 -27.82 -26.59 15.22
N GLY A 37 -27.21 -26.91 16.36
CA GLY A 37 -26.68 -28.25 16.67
C GLY A 37 -25.26 -28.51 16.18
N TYR A 38 -24.50 -27.47 15.81
CA TYR A 38 -23.13 -27.59 15.33
C TYR A 38 -22.09 -27.10 16.36
N GLU A 39 -20.90 -27.71 16.36
CA GLU A 39 -19.71 -27.17 17.05
C GLU A 39 -18.89 -26.32 16.07
N MET A 40 -18.73 -25.02 16.36
CA MET A 40 -17.98 -24.10 15.52
C MET A 40 -16.54 -23.92 16.01
N ARG A 41 -15.56 -24.13 15.11
CA ARG A 41 -14.16 -23.78 15.32
C ARG A 41 -13.73 -22.71 14.33
N VAL A 42 -12.96 -21.73 14.78
CA VAL A 42 -12.47 -20.62 13.96
C VAL A 42 -10.95 -20.64 13.98
N SER A 43 -10.34 -20.65 12.79
CA SER A 43 -8.89 -20.55 12.58
C SER A 43 -8.63 -19.38 11.65
N LEU A 44 -7.72 -18.48 12.04
CA LEU A 44 -7.39 -17.28 11.27
C LEU A 44 -5.95 -17.38 10.78
N GLU A 45 -5.77 -17.41 9.46
CA GLU A 45 -4.47 -17.29 8.83
C GLU A 45 -4.29 -15.86 8.33
N ALA A 46 -3.23 -15.19 8.76
CA ALA A 46 -2.92 -13.83 8.36
C ALA A 46 -1.42 -13.70 8.08
N THR A 47 -1.07 -13.05 6.96
CA THR A 47 0.32 -12.69 6.64
C THR A 47 0.59 -11.26 7.11
N ILE A 48 1.62 -11.07 7.93
CA ILE A 48 2.02 -9.75 8.44
C ILE A 48 3.29 -9.31 7.70
N GLY A 49 3.15 -8.25 6.89
CA GLY A 49 4.26 -7.66 6.13
C GLY A 49 4.76 -6.36 6.76
N PHE A 50 6.07 -6.15 6.72
CA PHE A 50 6.71 -4.92 7.18
C PHE A 50 7.47 -4.29 6.02
N ALA A 51 7.32 -2.97 5.84
CA ALA A 51 8.04 -2.20 4.84
C ALA A 51 8.89 -1.13 5.53
N THR A 52 10.16 -1.01 5.14
CA THR A 52 11.03 0.06 5.62
C THR A 52 10.59 1.38 5.00
N ARG A 53 10.35 2.40 5.82
CA ARG A 53 10.13 3.76 5.33
C ARG A 53 11.49 4.38 4.99
N PRO A 54 11.67 5.03 3.82
CA PRO A 54 12.87 5.81 3.58
C PRO A 54 12.93 6.95 4.60
N ASN A 55 14.05 7.07 5.31
CA ASN A 55 14.24 8.09 6.34
C ASN A 55 14.15 9.50 5.73
N VAL A 56 13.09 10.27 6.05
CA VAL A 56 12.93 11.70 5.68
C VAL A 56 13.67 12.60 6.70
N THR A 57 14.82 12.14 7.18
CA THR A 57 15.69 12.89 8.11
C THR A 57 17.13 12.93 7.61
N ALA A 58 17.29 13.11 6.30
CA ALA A 58 18.51 13.68 5.71
C ALA A 58 18.24 15.16 5.38
N VAL A 59 18.25 16.01 6.42
CA VAL A 59 18.35 17.48 6.30
C VAL A 59 19.55 17.83 7.18
N ALA A 60 20.62 18.53 6.78
CA ALA A 60 20.78 19.56 5.78
C ALA A 60 22.22 19.55 5.22
N LYS A 61 22.38 19.68 3.90
CA LYS A 61 23.44 20.52 3.35
C LYS A 61 22.73 21.63 2.57
N VAL A 62 22.80 22.84 3.12
CA VAL A 62 22.40 24.06 2.44
C VAL A 62 23.30 24.22 1.22
N SER A 63 22.74 24.05 0.04
CA SER A 63 23.30 24.61 -1.19
C SER A 63 22.31 25.65 -1.69
N THR A 64 22.80 26.88 -1.76
CA THR A 64 22.12 28.10 -2.18
C THR A 64 21.52 27.97 -3.58
N ALA A 65 20.25 28.38 -3.69
CA ALA A 65 19.49 28.86 -4.83
C ALA A 65 19.99 28.55 -6.26
N ARG A 66 19.15 27.88 -7.06
CA ARG A 66 18.81 28.28 -8.43
C ARG A 66 17.48 27.66 -8.87
N ASP A 67 16.61 28.53 -9.36
CA ASP A 67 15.51 28.30 -10.30
C ASP A 67 14.47 27.21 -10.04
N ALA A 68 13.24 27.68 -9.83
CA ALA A 68 12.02 26.87 -9.95
C ALA A 68 11.82 26.42 -11.40
N ALA A 69 12.30 25.23 -11.73
CA ALA A 69 11.91 24.49 -12.93
C ALA A 69 10.70 23.57 -12.62
N PRO A 70 9.80 23.32 -13.58
CA PRO A 70 8.49 22.73 -13.31
C PRO A 70 8.65 21.30 -12.79
N ARG A 71 7.75 20.91 -11.88
CA ARG A 71 7.61 19.55 -11.35
C ARG A 71 7.67 18.57 -12.52
N GLN A 72 8.81 17.91 -12.70
CA GLN A 72 8.94 16.81 -13.62
C GLN A 72 7.94 15.76 -13.16
N GLY A 73 6.91 15.55 -13.97
CA GLY A 73 5.92 14.52 -13.75
C GLY A 73 6.63 13.20 -13.50
N THR A 74 6.05 12.36 -12.64
CA THR A 74 6.49 10.98 -12.44
C THR A 74 6.65 10.28 -13.79
N GLU A 75 7.89 10.21 -14.29
CA GLU A 75 8.22 9.54 -15.53
C GLU A 75 8.05 8.04 -15.32
N ILE A 76 7.02 7.48 -15.96
CA ILE A 76 6.78 6.03 -15.95
C ILE A 76 7.96 5.37 -16.68
N SER A 77 8.68 4.45 -16.02
CA SER A 77 9.79 3.75 -16.66
C SER A 77 9.30 2.74 -17.71
N ALA A 78 10.19 2.27 -18.59
CA ALA A 78 9.86 1.23 -19.57
C ALA A 78 9.36 -0.07 -18.92
N THR A 79 9.89 -0.40 -17.74
CA THR A 79 9.47 -1.54 -16.92
C THR A 79 8.05 -1.33 -16.39
N ASP A 80 7.75 -0.14 -15.89
CA ASP A 80 6.43 0.20 -15.34
C ASP A 80 5.35 0.14 -16.43
N ARG A 81 5.64 0.63 -17.65
CA ARG A 81 4.74 0.50 -18.80
C ARG A 81 4.43 -0.96 -19.14
N ARG A 82 5.42 -1.85 -19.06
CA ARG A 82 5.23 -3.29 -19.34
C ARG A 82 4.36 -3.94 -18.27
N PHE A 83 4.56 -3.57 -17.01
CA PHE A 83 3.77 -4.05 -15.89
C PHE A 83 2.31 -3.58 -15.99
N LEU A 84 2.07 -2.29 -16.22
CA LEU A 84 0.72 -1.72 -16.36
C LEU A 84 -0.04 -2.33 -17.55
N ARG A 85 0.64 -2.62 -18.67
CA ARG A 85 0.05 -3.38 -19.79
C ARG A 85 -0.37 -4.79 -19.42
N SER A 86 0.40 -5.50 -18.59
CA SER A 86 0.02 -6.85 -18.11
C SER A 86 -1.25 -6.82 -17.25
N LEU A 87 -1.49 -5.72 -16.54
CA LEU A 87 -2.65 -5.51 -15.70
C LEU A 87 -3.86 -4.93 -16.47
N ARG A 88 -3.75 -4.72 -17.79
CA ARG A 88 -4.78 -4.05 -18.62
C ARG A 88 -5.18 -2.67 -18.08
N ILE A 89 -4.25 -1.99 -17.41
CA ILE A 89 -4.43 -0.61 -16.97
C ILE A 89 -4.14 0.28 -18.18
N ALA A 90 -5.13 1.04 -18.61
CA ALA A 90 -4.94 2.04 -19.65
C ALA A 90 -4.05 3.16 -19.10
N VAL A 91 -2.86 3.31 -19.69
CA VAL A 91 -2.03 4.50 -19.52
C VAL A 91 -2.34 5.37 -20.74
N ASP A 92 -3.24 6.32 -20.56
CA ASP A 92 -3.55 7.33 -21.58
C ASP A 92 -2.30 8.20 -21.78
N GLU A 93 -1.74 8.16 -22.99
CA GLU A 93 -0.63 9.03 -23.37
C GLU A 93 -1.25 10.38 -23.75
N ALA A 94 -1.02 11.40 -22.93
CA ALA A 94 -1.52 12.75 -23.20
C ALA A 94 -1.14 13.17 -24.63
N PRO A 95 -2.06 13.77 -25.40
CA PRO A 95 -1.84 14.06 -26.80
C PRO A 95 -0.66 15.00 -26.97
N GLU A 96 0.22 14.63 -27.89
CA GLU A 96 1.28 15.45 -28.44
C GLU A 96 0.65 16.79 -28.87
N ASN A 97 0.95 17.86 -28.15
CA ASN A 97 0.53 19.19 -28.54
C ASN A 97 1.34 19.58 -29.78
N ASN A 98 0.78 19.28 -30.94
CA ASN A 98 1.18 19.79 -32.24
C ASN A 98 0.93 21.30 -32.26
N GLY A 99 1.85 22.06 -31.67
CA GLY A 99 1.87 23.51 -31.70
C GLY A 99 2.43 24.01 -33.02
N GLU A 100 1.52 24.41 -33.89
CA GLU A 100 1.76 25.13 -35.14
C GLU A 100 2.52 26.43 -34.83
N ASP A 101 3.80 26.49 -35.20
CA ASP A 101 4.56 27.74 -35.16
C ASP A 101 4.16 28.58 -36.38
N GLY A 102 3.21 29.48 -36.16
CA GLY A 102 2.90 30.57 -37.07
C GLY A 102 4.07 31.55 -37.10
N VAL A 103 4.93 31.44 -38.11
CA VAL A 103 5.91 32.48 -38.44
C VAL A 103 5.24 33.55 -39.28
N ILE A 104 4.97 34.66 -38.60
CA ILE A 104 4.77 35.99 -39.16
C ILE A 104 6.14 36.48 -39.67
N HIS A 105 6.29 36.71 -40.98
CA HIS A 105 7.04 37.83 -41.56
C HIS A 105 6.74 37.97 -43.06
#